data_AF-A0A7D9H6G4-F1
#
_entry.id   AF-A0A7D9H6G4-F1
#
_cell.length_a   1.000
_cell.length_b   1.000
_cell.length_c   1.000
_cell.angle_alpha   90.00
_cell.angle_beta   90.00
_cell.angle_gamma   90.00
#
_symmetry.space_group_name_H-M   'P 1'
#
loop_
_entity.id
_entity.type
_entity.pdbx_description
1 polymer ?
#
loop_
_entity_poly.entity_id
_entity_poly.type
_entity_poly.pdbx_seq_one_letter_code
_entity_poly.pdbx_strand_id
1 'polypeptide(L)'
;MNASKLSDWLQMTAAVGVVAGLILVAYEIRISNRIGLDQANAESANRWSAADAVYSTAEAADLFIRANQGDVLSRQEMLRLDGMLSAWLSAVYYDWALYESGTFAFDGELPDSYAASIQWVLGSEVGRRKWTTDSGDWNAKFAATVDSALAASKQRNVLSELDYFRGATESVE
;
A
#
# COMPACT_ATOMS: atom_id res chain seq x y z
N MET A 1 67.10 -5.72 2.20
CA MET A 1 65.84 -6.49 2.19
C MET A 1 65.83 -7.34 0.93
N ASN A 2 65.70 -8.67 1.00
CA ASN A 2 65.72 -9.52 -0.21
C ASN A 2 64.40 -9.39 -0.99
N ALA A 3 64.46 -9.52 -2.32
CA ALA A 3 63.34 -9.31 -3.23
C ALA A 3 62.10 -10.16 -2.91
N SER A 4 62.27 -11.37 -2.35
CA SER A 4 61.16 -12.21 -1.91
C SER A 4 60.36 -11.58 -0.77
N LYS A 5 61.03 -11.03 0.25
CA LYS A 5 60.37 -10.35 1.38
C LYS A 5 59.63 -9.08 0.95
N LEU A 6 60.12 -8.38 -0.07
CA LEU A 6 59.44 -7.23 -0.65
C LEU A 6 58.16 -7.66 -1.40
N SER A 7 58.25 -8.73 -2.18
CA SER A 7 57.10 -9.31 -2.90
C SER A 7 56.01 -9.79 -1.94
N ASP A 8 56.37 -10.52 -0.89
CA ASP A 8 55.42 -11.03 0.11
C ASP A 8 54.73 -9.89 0.87
N TRP A 9 55.49 -8.84 1.22
CA TRP A 9 54.94 -7.65 1.86
C TRP A 9 53.97 -6.90 0.94
N LEU A 10 54.32 -6.71 -0.33
CA LEU A 10 53.44 -6.06 -1.32
C LEU A 10 52.15 -6.85 -1.56
N GLN A 11 52.22 -8.18 -1.63
CA GLN A 11 51.05 -9.04 -1.77
C GLN A 11 50.15 -8.97 -0.53
N MET A 12 50.75 -8.98 0.67
CA MET A 12 50.01 -8.83 1.92
C MET A 12 49.30 -7.46 2.00
N THR A 13 50.00 -6.38 1.65
CA THR A 13 49.42 -5.03 1.61
C THR A 13 48.30 -4.92 0.57
N ALA A 14 48.46 -5.51 -0.61
CA ALA A 14 47.42 -5.54 -1.63
C ALA A 14 46.18 -6.33 -1.17
N ALA A 15 46.37 -7.50 -0.55
CA ALA A 15 45.28 -8.29 0.01
C ALA A 15 44.52 -7.54 1.11
N VAL A 16 45.24 -6.86 2.02
CA VAL A 16 44.64 -6.00 3.05
C VAL A 16 43.86 -4.84 2.41
N GLY A 17 44.39 -4.23 1.36
CA GLY A 17 43.72 -3.17 0.62
C GLY A 17 42.39 -3.61 -0.02
N VAL A 18 42.38 -4.81 -0.64
CA VAL A 18 41.16 -5.39 -1.22
C VAL A 18 40.12 -5.68 -0.14
N VAL A 19 40.51 -6.31 0.98
CA VAL A 19 39.59 -6.61 2.09
C VAL A 19 39.03 -5.33 2.70
N ALA A 20 39.86 -4.31 2.93
CA ALA A 20 39.41 -3.02 3.43
C ALA A 20 38.42 -2.34 2.46
N GLY A 21 38.69 -2.41 1.15
CA GLY A 21 37.78 -1.90 0.12
C GLY A 21 36.43 -2.61 0.13
N LEU A 22 36.41 -3.94 0.23
CA LEU A 22 35.16 -4.72 0.31
C LEU A 22 34.36 -4.40 1.57
N ILE A 23 35.02 -4.21 2.72
CA ILE A 23 34.36 -3.79 3.97
C ILE A 23 33.72 -2.40 3.80
N LEU A 24 34.43 -1.46 3.18
CA LEU A 24 33.93 -0.12 2.95
C LEU A 24 32.72 -0.11 2.00
N VAL A 25 32.78 -0.87 0.89
CA VAL A 25 31.65 -1.04 -0.02
C VAL A 25 30.45 -1.67 0.69
N ALA A 26 30.66 -2.72 1.49
CA ALA A 26 29.58 -3.33 2.26
C ALA A 26 28.96 -2.36 3.28
N TYR A 27 29.77 -1.50 3.90
CA TYR A 27 29.32 -0.45 4.80
C TYR A 27 28.52 0.64 4.08
N GLU A 28 28.98 1.10 2.93
CA GLU A 28 28.28 2.09 2.10
C GLU A 28 26.93 1.54 1.62
N ILE A 29 26.89 0.31 1.11
CA ILE A 29 25.64 -0.37 0.74
C ILE A 29 24.68 -0.42 1.93
N ARG A 30 25.16 -0.76 3.12
CA ARG A 30 24.33 -0.79 4.33
C ARG A 30 23.77 0.57 4.70
N ILE A 31 24.57 1.64 4.60
CA ILE A 31 24.10 3.02 4.86
C ILE A 31 23.09 3.46 3.80
N SER A 32 23.39 3.26 2.52
CA SER A 32 22.50 3.62 1.42
C SER A 32 21.15 2.90 1.54
N ASN A 33 21.16 1.62 1.89
CA ASN A 33 19.93 0.86 2.13
C ASN A 33 19.14 1.42 3.31
N ARG A 34 19.80 1.82 4.40
CA ARG A 34 19.14 2.43 5.56
C ARG A 34 18.51 3.78 5.23
N ILE A 35 19.19 4.63 4.47
CA ILE A 35 18.65 5.93 4.04
C ILE A 35 17.44 5.73 3.12
N GLY A 36 17.51 4.77 2.19
CA GLY A 36 16.38 4.43 1.32
C GLY A 36 15.16 3.92 2.10
N LEU A 37 15.39 3.08 3.11
CA LEU A 37 14.37 2.62 4.06
C LEU A 37 13.72 3.79 4.82
N ASP A 38 14.53 4.67 5.40
CA ASP A 38 14.03 5.82 6.17
C ASP A 38 13.21 6.77 5.30
N GLN A 39 13.63 6.99 4.03
CA GLN A 39 12.87 7.78 3.06
C GLN A 39 11.55 7.11 2.67
N ALA A 40 11.56 5.82 2.36
CA ALA A 40 10.35 5.06 2.03
C ALA A 40 9.34 5.06 3.19
N ASN A 41 9.81 4.93 4.43
CA ASN A 41 9.00 5.03 5.64
C ASN A 41 8.37 6.42 5.80
N ALA A 42 9.14 7.49 5.56
CA ALA A 42 8.65 8.85 5.63
C ALA A 42 7.59 9.15 4.55
N GLU A 43 7.80 8.66 3.32
CA GLU A 43 6.83 8.80 2.24
C GLU A 43 5.54 8.01 2.49
N SER A 44 5.66 6.77 2.99
CA SER A 44 4.51 5.96 3.43
C SER A 44 3.71 6.70 4.50
N ALA A 45 4.38 7.19 5.56
CA ALA A 45 3.75 7.96 6.62
C ALA A 45 3.06 9.23 6.08
N ASN A 46 3.67 9.95 5.13
CA ASN A 46 3.08 11.12 4.51
C ASN A 46 1.82 10.77 3.69
N ARG A 47 1.83 9.65 2.95
CA ARG A 47 0.64 9.19 2.21
C ARG A 47 -0.49 8.80 3.15
N TRP A 48 -0.18 8.11 4.24
CA TRP A 48 -1.17 7.80 5.27
C TRP A 48 -1.70 9.05 5.95
N SER A 49 -0.85 10.03 6.26
CA SER A 49 -1.31 11.31 6.81
C SER A 49 -2.23 12.06 5.85
N ALA A 50 -1.94 12.03 4.54
CA ALA A 50 -2.80 12.62 3.53
C ALA A 50 -4.14 11.87 3.40
N ALA A 51 -4.13 10.54 3.45
CA ALA A 51 -5.35 9.74 3.48
C ALA A 51 -6.15 10.01 4.77
N ASP A 52 -5.51 9.97 5.92
CA ASP A 52 -6.14 10.20 7.23
C ASP A 52 -6.74 11.60 7.34
N ALA A 53 -6.10 12.63 6.77
CA ALA A 53 -6.68 13.98 6.70
C ALA A 53 -8.02 14.02 5.93
N VAL A 54 -8.23 13.11 4.99
CA VAL A 54 -9.47 12.96 4.21
C VAL A 54 -10.51 12.11 4.96
N TYR A 55 -10.11 11.24 5.89
CA TYR A 55 -10.99 10.34 6.65
C TYR A 55 -11.31 10.77 8.08
N SER A 56 -10.49 11.62 8.69
CA SER A 56 -10.52 11.93 10.14
C SER A 56 -11.58 12.97 10.54
N THR A 57 -12.37 13.49 9.59
CA THR A 57 -13.45 14.43 9.90
C THR A 57 -14.71 13.69 10.34
N ALA A 58 -15.52 14.31 11.20
CA ALA A 58 -16.79 13.74 11.62
C ALA A 58 -17.73 13.53 10.43
N GLU A 59 -17.68 14.43 9.45
CA GLU A 59 -18.44 14.35 8.21
C GLU A 59 -18.01 13.17 7.33
N ALA A 60 -16.71 12.87 7.27
CA ALA A 60 -16.18 11.72 6.54
C ALA A 60 -16.62 10.40 7.20
N ALA A 61 -16.54 10.33 8.53
CA ALA A 61 -17.01 9.18 9.29
C ALA A 61 -18.53 8.95 9.13
N ASP A 62 -19.33 10.01 9.24
CA ASP A 62 -20.79 9.96 9.03
C ASP A 62 -21.13 9.50 7.61
N LEU A 63 -20.48 10.06 6.59
CA LEU A 63 -20.65 9.66 5.20
C LEU A 63 -20.33 8.17 4.99
N PHE A 64 -19.24 7.67 5.60
CA PHE A 64 -18.85 6.27 5.51
C PHE A 64 -19.87 5.33 6.19
N ILE A 65 -20.37 5.73 7.36
CA ILE A 65 -21.41 4.98 8.10
C ILE A 65 -22.70 4.93 7.28
N ARG A 66 -23.17 6.07 6.79
CA ARG A 66 -24.38 6.19 5.96
C ARG A 66 -24.26 5.34 4.69
N ALA A 67 -23.12 5.41 4.00
CA ALA A 67 -22.84 4.56 2.83
C ALA A 67 -22.92 3.07 3.17
N ASN A 68 -22.39 2.65 4.32
CA ASN A 68 -22.43 1.26 4.78
C ASN A 68 -23.80 0.81 5.28
N GLN A 69 -24.64 1.74 5.73
CA GLN A 69 -26.02 1.48 6.14
C GLN A 69 -27.00 1.45 4.95
N GLY A 70 -26.54 1.83 3.75
CA GLY A 70 -27.35 1.82 2.54
C GLY A 70 -28.15 3.10 2.31
N ASP A 71 -27.78 4.21 2.95
CA ASP A 71 -28.41 5.51 2.74
C ASP A 71 -28.28 5.98 1.29
N VAL A 72 -29.29 6.73 0.83
CA VAL A 72 -29.20 7.45 -0.44
C VAL A 72 -28.26 8.64 -0.28
N LEU A 73 -27.13 8.59 -0.97
CA LEU A 73 -26.13 9.65 -1.00
C LEU A 73 -26.40 10.61 -2.17
N SER A 74 -26.22 11.90 -1.94
CA SER A 74 -26.19 12.90 -3.01
C SER A 74 -24.98 12.69 -3.93
N ARG A 75 -25.03 13.27 -5.13
CA ARG A 75 -23.91 13.19 -6.09
C ARG A 75 -22.60 13.74 -5.53
N GLN A 76 -22.68 14.79 -4.72
CA GLN A 76 -21.49 15.38 -4.08
C GLN A 76 -20.93 14.47 -2.98
N GLU A 77 -21.79 13.83 -2.20
CA GLU A 77 -21.40 12.84 -1.19
C GLU A 77 -20.76 11.60 -1.84
N MET A 78 -21.31 11.11 -2.95
CA MET A 78 -20.72 10.01 -3.72
C MET A 78 -19.32 10.36 -4.24
N LEU A 79 -19.12 11.57 -4.77
CA LEU A 79 -17.81 12.02 -5.24
C LEU A 79 -16.79 12.12 -4.10
N ARG A 80 -17.22 12.59 -2.92
CA ARG A 80 -16.37 12.64 -1.73
C ARG A 80 -15.98 11.24 -1.26
N LEU A 81 -16.95 10.33 -1.18
CA LEU A 81 -16.72 8.95 -0.79
C LEU A 81 -15.76 8.23 -1.76
N ASP A 82 -15.92 8.47 -3.07
CA ASP A 82 -15.02 7.94 -4.09
C ASP A 82 -13.57 8.44 -3.92
N GLY A 83 -13.39 9.74 -3.69
CA GLY A 83 -12.09 10.34 -3.42
C GLY A 83 -11.44 9.80 -2.15
N MET A 84 -12.22 9.62 -1.08
CA MET A 84 -11.77 8.99 0.16
C MET A 84 -11.25 7.56 -0.13
N LEU A 85 -12.09 6.71 -0.70
CA LEU A 85 -11.76 5.31 -1.00
C LEU A 85 -10.52 5.20 -1.90
N SER A 86 -10.39 6.07 -2.89
CA SER A 86 -9.23 6.13 -3.80
C SER A 86 -7.94 6.54 -3.08
N ALA A 87 -8.01 7.54 -2.19
CA ALA A 87 -6.86 7.99 -1.40
C ALA A 87 -6.37 6.89 -0.46
N TRP A 88 -7.30 6.18 0.18
CA TRP A 88 -6.96 5.04 1.04
C TRP A 88 -6.34 3.89 0.26
N LEU A 89 -6.94 3.48 -0.87
CA LEU A 89 -6.38 2.43 -1.73
C LEU A 89 -4.98 2.79 -2.25
N SER A 90 -4.76 4.07 -2.57
CA SER A 90 -3.45 4.56 -3.02
C SER A 90 -2.37 4.48 -1.93
N ALA A 91 -2.74 4.65 -0.66
CA ALA A 91 -1.83 4.47 0.47
C ALA A 91 -1.48 2.99 0.66
N VAL A 92 -2.48 2.10 0.65
CA VAL A 92 -2.26 0.65 0.76
C VAL A 92 -1.44 0.11 -0.41
N TYR A 93 -1.73 0.55 -1.64
CA TYR A 93 -0.95 0.16 -2.82
C TYR A 93 0.51 0.58 -2.73
N TYR A 94 0.80 1.77 -2.20
CA TYR A 94 2.16 2.24 -2.03
C TYR A 94 2.95 1.35 -1.07
N ASP A 95 2.38 1.02 0.09
CA ASP A 95 3.02 0.13 1.05
C ASP A 95 3.19 -1.28 0.48
N TRP A 96 2.18 -1.77 -0.26
CA TRP A 96 2.28 -3.03 -1.00
C TRP A 96 3.44 -3.03 -2.00
N ALA A 97 3.61 -1.95 -2.76
CA ALA A 97 4.68 -1.82 -3.73
C ALA A 97 6.07 -1.78 -3.06
N LEU A 98 6.20 -1.10 -1.92
CA LEU A 98 7.43 -1.08 -1.13
C LEU A 98 7.80 -2.45 -0.56
N TYR A 99 6.80 -3.25 -0.20
CA TYR A 99 7.01 -4.61 0.25
C TYR A 99 7.44 -5.56 -0.88
N GLU A 100 6.74 -5.52 -2.02
CA GLU A 100 7.12 -6.33 -3.19
C GLU A 100 8.52 -5.97 -3.71
N SER A 101 8.97 -4.73 -3.56
CA SER A 101 10.34 -4.32 -3.91
C SER A 101 11.39 -4.74 -2.88
N GLY A 102 10.98 -5.27 -1.72
CA GLY A 102 11.87 -5.57 -0.59
C GLY A 102 12.43 -4.32 0.11
N THR A 103 11.88 -3.14 -0.21
CA THR A 103 12.25 -1.86 0.41
C THR A 103 11.63 -1.73 1.79
N PHE A 104 10.52 -2.41 2.07
CA PHE A 104 9.88 -2.42 3.37
C PHE A 104 9.54 -3.87 3.76
N ALA A 105 9.74 -4.24 5.02
CA ALA A 105 9.36 -5.55 5.52
C ALA A 105 8.38 -5.37 6.68
N PHE A 106 7.20 -5.98 6.57
CA PHE A 106 6.32 -6.20 7.71
C PHE A 106 6.85 -7.41 8.49
N ASP A 107 6.67 -7.41 9.82
CA ASP A 107 6.72 -8.63 10.63
C ASP A 107 5.45 -9.47 10.29
N GLY A 108 5.40 -10.03 9.08
CA GLY A 108 4.25 -10.75 8.51
C GLY A 108 4.12 -10.60 6.99
N GLU A 109 3.24 -11.37 6.36
CA GLU A 109 2.85 -11.13 4.96
C GLU A 109 1.97 -9.88 4.89
N LEU A 110 2.21 -9.00 3.91
CA LEU A 110 1.44 -7.76 3.73
C LEU A 110 -0.08 -7.98 3.56
N PRO A 111 -0.55 -9.06 2.88
CA PRO A 111 -1.96 -9.46 2.89
C PRO A 111 -2.56 -9.53 4.30
N ASP A 112 -1.84 -10.05 5.30
CA ASP A 112 -2.36 -10.18 6.66
C ASP A 112 -2.40 -8.84 7.40
N SER A 113 -1.42 -7.97 7.14
CA SER A 113 -1.30 -6.67 7.81
C SER A 113 -2.42 -5.70 7.38
N TYR A 114 -2.87 -5.77 6.13
CA TYR A 114 -3.93 -4.91 5.61
C TYR A 114 -5.27 -5.63 5.38
N ALA A 115 -5.36 -6.95 5.54
CA ALA A 115 -6.61 -7.67 5.31
C ALA A 115 -7.78 -7.07 6.09
N ALA A 116 -7.61 -6.80 7.39
CA ALA A 116 -8.67 -6.24 8.22
C ALA A 116 -9.13 -4.84 7.75
N SER A 117 -8.19 -4.00 7.31
CA SER A 117 -8.51 -2.64 6.85
C SER A 117 -9.10 -2.65 5.44
N ILE A 118 -8.63 -3.52 4.54
CA ILE A 118 -9.27 -3.80 3.24
C ILE A 118 -10.70 -4.28 3.44
N GLN A 119 -10.92 -5.24 4.34
CA GLN A 119 -12.26 -5.72 4.66
C GLN A 119 -13.12 -4.62 5.27
N TRP A 120 -12.57 -3.77 6.12
CA TRP A 120 -13.33 -2.65 6.70
C TRP A 120 -13.74 -1.62 5.65
N VAL A 121 -12.83 -1.24 4.76
CA VAL A 121 -13.02 -0.15 3.81
C VAL A 121 -13.77 -0.58 2.55
N LEU A 122 -13.42 -1.75 2.01
CA LEU A 122 -13.97 -2.27 0.77
C LEU A 122 -14.97 -3.42 0.96
N GLY A 123 -15.14 -3.95 2.19
CA GLY A 123 -16.02 -5.09 2.43
C GLY A 123 -17.51 -4.78 2.32
N SER A 124 -17.89 -3.51 2.42
CA SER A 124 -19.27 -3.04 2.23
C SER A 124 -19.70 -3.10 0.77
N GLU A 125 -21.01 -2.97 0.52
CA GLU A 125 -21.56 -3.00 -0.84
C GLU A 125 -20.97 -1.91 -1.74
N VAL A 126 -20.91 -0.67 -1.24
CA VAL A 126 -20.36 0.47 -1.98
C VAL A 126 -18.86 0.26 -2.26
N GLY A 127 -18.12 -0.22 -1.25
CA GLY A 127 -16.70 -0.54 -1.39
C GLY A 127 -16.44 -1.62 -2.44
N ARG A 128 -17.22 -2.72 -2.41
CA ARG A 128 -17.10 -3.82 -3.39
C ARG A 128 -17.46 -3.37 -4.80
N ARG A 129 -18.48 -2.52 -4.97
CA ARG A 129 -18.81 -1.96 -6.30
C ARG A 129 -17.69 -1.08 -6.83
N LYS A 130 -17.15 -0.17 -6.01
CA LYS A 130 -15.99 0.63 -6.40
C LYS A 130 -14.82 -0.25 -6.80
N TRP A 131 -14.48 -1.25 -5.98
CA TRP A 131 -13.41 -2.19 -6.30
C TRP A 131 -13.65 -2.94 -7.61
N THR A 132 -14.87 -3.37 -7.88
CA THR A 132 -15.23 -4.04 -9.14
C THR A 132 -14.99 -3.13 -10.35
N THR A 133 -15.31 -1.84 -10.24
CA THR A 133 -15.08 -0.85 -11.30
C THR A 133 -13.59 -0.57 -11.50
N ASP A 134 -12.85 -0.41 -10.41
CA ASP A 134 -11.50 0.16 -10.46
C ASP A 134 -10.40 -0.91 -10.47
N SER A 135 -10.69 -2.15 -10.12
CA SER A 135 -9.68 -3.23 -9.92
C SER A 135 -8.76 -3.41 -11.13
N GLY A 136 -9.26 -3.17 -12.34
CA GLY A 136 -8.50 -3.25 -13.59
C GLY A 136 -7.41 -2.17 -13.76
N ASP A 137 -7.50 -1.05 -13.03
CA ASP A 137 -6.53 0.03 -13.09
C ASP A 137 -5.30 -0.23 -12.21
N TRP A 138 -5.37 -1.25 -11.34
CA TRP A 138 -4.31 -1.58 -10.40
C TRP A 138 -3.41 -2.71 -10.92
N ASN A 139 -2.24 -2.85 -10.29
CA ASN A 139 -1.35 -3.98 -10.58
C ASN A 139 -2.07 -5.32 -10.30
N ALA A 140 -1.94 -6.29 -11.22
CA ALA A 140 -2.64 -7.58 -11.12
C ALA A 140 -2.34 -8.37 -9.83
N LYS A 141 -1.11 -8.32 -9.32
CA LYS A 141 -0.77 -8.98 -8.05
C LYS A 141 -1.44 -8.28 -6.87
N PHE A 142 -1.41 -6.95 -6.84
CA PHE A 142 -2.09 -6.17 -5.82
C PHE A 142 -3.60 -6.43 -5.84
N ALA A 143 -4.19 -6.45 -7.04
CA ALA A 143 -5.61 -6.74 -7.20
C ALA A 143 -5.96 -8.12 -6.62
N ALA A 144 -5.14 -9.15 -6.91
CA ALA A 144 -5.32 -10.48 -6.32
C ALA A 144 -5.19 -10.48 -4.78
N THR A 145 -4.31 -9.66 -4.19
CA THR A 145 -4.22 -9.47 -2.73
C THR A 145 -5.52 -8.90 -2.16
N VAL A 146 -6.06 -7.84 -2.77
CA VAL A 146 -7.32 -7.22 -2.35
C VAL A 146 -8.48 -8.20 -2.50
N ASP A 147 -8.58 -8.92 -3.62
CA ASP A 147 -9.61 -9.93 -3.86
C ASP A 147 -9.58 -11.04 -2.81
N SER A 148 -8.38 -11.53 -2.46
CA SER A 148 -8.19 -12.52 -1.41
C SER A 148 -8.69 -12.01 -0.05
N ALA A 149 -8.32 -10.78 0.33
CA ALA A 149 -8.78 -10.16 1.56
C ALA A 149 -10.31 -9.99 1.59
N LEU A 150 -10.92 -9.61 0.46
CA LEU A 150 -12.37 -9.43 0.33
C LEU A 150 -13.15 -10.75 0.33
N ALA A 151 -12.57 -11.82 -0.21
CA ALA A 151 -13.13 -13.17 -0.17
C ALA A 151 -13.17 -13.73 1.27
N ALA A 152 -12.19 -13.35 2.09
CA ALA A 152 -12.15 -13.71 3.52
C ALA A 152 -13.09 -12.86 4.40
N SER A 153 -13.66 -11.77 3.86
CA SER A 153 -14.52 -10.86 4.63
C SER A 153 -15.84 -11.53 5.05
N LYS A 154 -16.19 -11.37 6.32
CA LYS A 154 -17.50 -11.77 6.89
C LYS A 154 -18.49 -10.62 7.01
N GLN A 155 -18.14 -9.42 6.56
CA GLN A 155 -19.07 -8.29 6.58
C GLN A 155 -20.32 -8.63 5.75
N ARG A 156 -21.51 -8.31 6.29
CA ARG A 156 -22.80 -8.67 5.66
C ARG A 156 -22.91 -8.03 4.28
N ASN A 157 -23.35 -8.84 3.33
CA ASN A 157 -23.82 -8.39 2.02
C ASN A 157 -25.23 -7.83 2.20
N VAL A 158 -25.40 -6.50 2.20
CA VAL A 158 -26.71 -5.83 2.39
C VAL A 158 -27.53 -5.76 1.08
N LEU A 159 -27.02 -6.38 0.01
CA LEU A 159 -27.52 -6.32 -1.37
C LEU A 159 -28.95 -6.83 -1.64
N SER A 160 -29.69 -7.37 -0.67
CA SER A 160 -31.08 -7.80 -0.95
C SER A 160 -32.09 -6.65 -1.02
N GLU A 161 -31.70 -5.40 -0.71
CA GLU A 161 -32.64 -4.26 -0.62
C GLU A 161 -32.27 -3.03 -1.46
N LEU A 162 -31.16 -3.02 -2.20
CA LEU A 162 -30.70 -1.83 -2.97
C LEU A 162 -30.57 -2.08 -4.48
N ASP A 163 -31.73 -2.05 -5.15
CA ASP A 163 -31.91 -2.06 -6.62
C ASP A 163 -31.45 -0.76 -7.33
N TYR A 164 -30.80 0.18 -6.62
CA TYR A 164 -30.65 1.57 -7.08
C TYR A 164 -29.57 1.83 -8.14
N PHE A 165 -28.54 0.97 -8.27
CA PHE A 165 -27.50 1.18 -9.30
C PHE A 165 -27.93 0.77 -10.72
N ARG A 166 -29.12 0.18 -10.92
CA ARG A 166 -29.72 0.02 -12.25
C ARG A 166 -30.23 1.34 -12.84
N GLY A 167 -30.58 2.31 -12.01
CA GLY A 167 -31.18 3.58 -12.46
C GLY A 167 -30.20 4.60 -13.05
N ALA A 168 -28.88 4.42 -12.87
CA ALA A 168 -27.87 5.34 -13.42
C ALA A 168 -27.60 5.13 -14.92
N THR A 169 -28.07 4.02 -15.50
CA THR A 169 -27.99 3.74 -16.94
C THR A 169 -29.25 4.11 -17.73
N GLU A 170 -30.36 4.50 -17.07
CA GLU A 170 -31.67 4.71 -17.72
C GLU A 170 -32.14 6.18 -17.78
N SER A 171 -31.27 7.17 -17.55
CA SER A 171 -31.62 8.58 -17.82
C SER A 171 -30.55 9.29 -18.64
N VAL A 172 -30.37 8.80 -19.85
CA VAL A 172 -29.96 9.63 -20.97
C VAL A 172 -31.02 9.45 -22.05
N GLU A 173 -32.16 10.12 -21.87
CA GLU A 173 -33.07 10.65 -22.90
C GLU A 173 -33.89 11.79 -22.32
#